data_AF-A0A7T7XP60-F1
#
_entry.id   AF-A0A7T7XP60-F1
#
_cell.length_a   1.000
_cell.length_b   1.000
_cell.length_c   1.000
_cell.angle_alpha   90.00
_cell.angle_beta   90.00
_cell.angle_gamma   90.00
#
_symmetry.space_group_name_H-M   'P 1'
#
loop_
_entity.id
_entity.type
_entity.pdbx_description
1 polymer ?
#
loop_
_entity_poly.entity_id
_entity_poly.type
_entity_poly.pdbx_seq_one_letter_code
_entity_poly.pdbx_strand_id
1 'polypeptide(L)'
;MRKTAALWVSLVLTIGILGSCAGGAKLKFSTGKYTAVKQGHNGPVTVEVAFDASRIESVTVTQHQETPGIGDTAMETLSRQIVAGQTLALDSISGATVSSSALLAAVEDCVIQAGGSVTALMEKKHAGSSSPGRTETVQLKTDFVIIGGGPAGLGAAISAAEAGVKVILFEKSAVTGGAANMGMGPLAIGSDIQKKQGDTMNVDEAYNMFMEYTHYRTDGVLVRRYFDLSAQTIGWLESMGVRFEEAARYFDKSYPSWHIVASDDGTKGGGQAATMTRRMTERARALGVEIYLSTAGTEVVMNNGIVTGARAEAMDGGTAYEVDCSAVLIATGGFGDNAEMVKKELGYTYGIDYFGMRVPNHDGDGILMADAAGAGRSEITIEMIFNVFRPDSQGRGPVDVTYALRQPNLLVNREGNRFFNEEQVQNTTYCGNALVQQSGNTGFMIMDETIKRDYMRNGVPFASRVYNITDFTQFDRNLEAANAQGYTAVQKAGTIRELAEKMGIDADTLERTVADYNAVCASGRDPLGKSREFLRPISTGPYYAAQYYPSSYGTLGGIRINSDLEVLTEDARVIPGLYSAGTDACTIFGDSYMFLLPGNTMGFSINSGRLAGDSAAQYIKAAL
;
A
#
# COMPACT_ATOMS: atom_id res chain seq x y z
N MET A 1 -5.79 -74.47 -6.98
CA MET A 1 -4.31 -74.42 -6.87
C MET A 1 -3.97 -73.55 -5.67
N ARG A 2 -3.52 -74.13 -4.55
CA ARG A 2 -2.11 -74.17 -4.08
C ARG A 2 -1.43 -72.79 -3.88
N LYS A 3 -1.32 -72.39 -2.60
CA LYS A 3 -0.29 -71.51 -1.96
C LYS A 3 -0.32 -70.02 -2.39
N THR A 4 0.00 -69.02 -1.57
CA THR A 4 0.72 -68.94 -0.25
C THR A 4 0.13 -67.86 0.68
N ALA A 5 0.05 -68.18 1.99
CA ALA A 5 0.49 -67.44 3.19
C ALA A 5 0.22 -65.91 3.38
N ALA A 6 0.10 -65.31 4.58
CA ALA A 6 -0.18 -65.67 6.00
C ALA A 6 0.14 -64.35 6.79
N LEU A 7 -0.75 -63.73 7.58
CA LEU A 7 -1.27 -64.05 8.93
C LEU A 7 -0.44 -63.53 10.13
N TRP A 8 -1.16 -63.08 11.18
CA TRP A 8 -0.74 -62.50 12.48
C TRP A 8 -0.15 -61.07 12.41
N VAL A 9 -0.34 -60.14 13.37
CA VAL A 9 -1.13 -60.14 14.62
C VAL A 9 -1.58 -58.71 15.02
N SER A 10 -2.68 -58.57 15.77
CA SER A 10 -2.99 -57.34 16.55
C SER A 10 -2.45 -57.48 17.97
N LEU A 11 -1.62 -56.52 18.43
CA LEU A 11 -1.13 -56.48 19.81
C LEU A 11 -1.58 -55.18 20.50
N VAL A 12 -2.52 -55.32 21.43
CA VAL A 12 -2.81 -54.26 22.41
C VAL A 12 -1.67 -54.28 23.44
N LEU A 13 -0.95 -53.18 23.59
CA LEU A 13 0.04 -53.01 24.66
C LEU A 13 -0.27 -51.78 25.49
N THR A 14 -0.65 -52.03 26.74
CA THR A 14 -0.81 -51.01 27.79
C THR A 14 0.55 -50.40 28.10
N ILE A 15 0.74 -49.09 27.88
CA ILE A 15 1.92 -48.36 28.34
C ILE A 15 1.51 -47.43 29.47
N GLY A 16 2.16 -47.61 30.62
CA GLY A 16 1.84 -46.90 31.85
C GLY A 16 2.28 -45.43 31.83
N ILE A 17 1.60 -44.63 32.65
CA ILE A 17 1.96 -43.23 32.90
C ILE A 17 3.30 -43.20 33.65
N LEU A 18 4.35 -42.77 32.97
CA LEU A 18 5.57 -42.27 33.58
C LEU A 18 5.68 -40.78 33.24
N GLY A 19 5.37 -39.93 34.22
CA GLY A 19 5.52 -38.49 34.10
C GLY A 19 7.00 -38.11 33.99
N SER A 20 7.45 -37.83 32.77
CA SER A 20 8.72 -37.16 32.54
C SER A 20 8.52 -35.66 32.66
N CYS A 21 9.02 -35.06 33.74
CA CYS A 21 9.14 -33.62 33.83
C CYS A 21 10.21 -33.15 32.82
N ALA A 22 9.79 -32.64 31.67
CA ALA A 22 10.66 -31.99 30.71
C ALA A 22 11.17 -30.66 31.30
N GLY A 23 12.25 -30.72 32.07
CA GLY A 23 12.98 -29.54 32.50
C GLY A 23 13.61 -28.85 31.28
N GLY A 24 13.22 -27.60 31.02
CA GLY A 24 13.72 -26.83 29.89
C GLY A 24 15.25 -26.78 29.85
N ALA A 25 15.82 -26.93 28.65
CA ALA A 25 17.26 -26.91 28.45
C ALA A 25 17.85 -25.59 28.98
N LYS A 26 18.81 -25.68 29.91
CA LYS A 26 19.53 -24.49 30.38
C LYS A 26 20.38 -23.94 29.25
N LEU A 27 20.10 -22.69 28.86
CA LEU A 27 20.98 -21.91 27.99
C LEU A 27 22.39 -21.90 28.59
N LYS A 28 23.38 -22.07 27.71
CA LYS A 28 24.80 -22.00 28.01
C LYS A 28 25.46 -21.21 26.90
N PHE A 29 26.31 -20.27 27.28
CA PHE A 29 27.14 -19.51 26.35
C PHE A 29 28.57 -19.45 26.90
N SER A 30 29.52 -19.20 26.03
CA SER A 30 30.87 -18.80 26.39
C SER A 30 30.83 -17.30 26.71
N THR A 31 31.17 -16.93 27.94
CA THR A 31 31.15 -15.51 28.38
C THR A 31 32.03 -14.65 27.49
N GLY A 32 31.48 -13.57 26.94
CA GLY A 32 32.21 -12.70 26.03
C GLY A 32 31.32 -11.76 25.22
N LYS A 33 31.95 -10.98 24.35
CA LYS A 33 31.30 -10.15 23.34
C LYS A 33 31.60 -10.72 21.96
N TYR A 34 30.57 -10.83 21.13
CA TYR A 34 30.64 -11.39 19.79
C TYR A 34 29.98 -10.44 18.80
N THR A 35 30.53 -10.36 17.60
CA THR A 35 30.09 -9.39 16.59
C THR A 35 29.73 -10.12 15.29
N ALA A 36 28.62 -9.71 14.69
CA ALA A 36 28.17 -10.20 13.39
C ALA A 36 27.73 -9.04 12.50
N VAL A 37 27.76 -9.27 11.19
CA VAL A 37 27.31 -8.31 10.18
C VAL A 37 26.33 -9.01 9.24
N LYS A 38 25.15 -8.43 9.04
CA LYS A 38 24.16 -8.90 8.04
C LYS A 38 23.76 -7.74 7.13
N GLN A 39 23.24 -8.06 5.95
CA GLN A 39 22.74 -7.05 5.02
C GLN A 39 21.33 -6.59 5.44
N GLY A 40 21.19 -5.31 5.78
CA GLY A 40 19.91 -4.64 5.99
C GLY A 40 19.34 -4.03 4.70
N HIS A 41 18.28 -3.24 4.83
CA HIS A 41 17.56 -2.60 3.72
C HIS A 41 18.43 -1.59 2.97
N ASN A 42 19.16 -0.74 3.69
CA ASN A 42 19.96 0.35 3.11
C ASN A 42 21.47 0.05 3.15
N GLY A 43 21.92 -0.89 3.99
CA GLY A 43 23.33 -1.19 4.12
C GLY A 43 23.62 -2.31 5.13
N PRO A 44 24.90 -2.63 5.39
CA PRO A 44 25.26 -3.61 6.40
C PRO A 44 24.87 -3.12 7.81
N VAL A 45 24.38 -4.07 8.61
CA VAL A 45 24.00 -3.92 10.01
C VAL A 45 25.01 -4.70 10.85
N THR A 46 25.79 -4.01 11.65
CA THR A 46 26.78 -4.58 12.57
C THR A 46 26.20 -4.63 13.98
N VAL A 47 26.22 -5.81 14.60
CA VAL A 47 25.63 -6.06 15.92
C VAL A 47 26.67 -6.69 16.82
N GLU A 48 26.90 -6.09 17.99
CA GLU A 48 27.65 -6.68 19.10
C GLU A 48 26.68 -7.25 20.13
N VAL A 49 26.90 -8.51 20.54
CA VAL A 49 26.10 -9.18 21.57
C VAL A 49 27.00 -9.63 22.70
N ALA A 50 26.66 -9.25 23.94
CA ALA A 50 27.35 -9.69 25.14
C ALA A 50 26.60 -10.86 25.79
N PHE A 51 27.34 -11.86 26.27
CA PHE A 51 26.81 -13.03 26.95
C PHE A 51 27.53 -13.28 28.27
N ASP A 52 26.79 -13.74 29.27
CA ASP A 52 27.35 -14.48 30.40
C ASP A 52 27.15 -15.99 30.20
N ALA A 53 27.55 -16.81 31.17
CA ALA A 53 27.47 -18.27 31.07
C ALA A 53 26.04 -18.85 30.88
N SER A 54 24.99 -18.03 30.96
CA SER A 54 23.58 -18.44 31.04
C SER A 54 22.56 -17.56 30.30
N ARG A 55 22.90 -16.32 29.92
CA ARG A 55 21.99 -15.36 29.24
C ARG A 55 22.70 -14.42 28.28
N ILE A 56 21.92 -13.82 27.40
CA ILE A 56 22.26 -12.63 26.61
C ILE A 56 22.20 -11.42 27.55
N GLU A 57 23.28 -10.66 27.71
CA GLU A 57 23.32 -9.48 28.58
C GLU A 57 22.95 -8.18 27.85
N SER A 58 23.37 -8.05 26.59
CA SER A 58 23.03 -6.89 25.75
C SER A 58 23.10 -7.24 24.27
N VAL A 59 22.25 -6.60 23.47
CA VAL A 59 22.34 -6.54 22.01
C VAL A 59 22.52 -5.08 21.62
N THR A 60 23.61 -4.74 20.94
CA THR A 60 23.99 -3.38 20.59
C THR A 60 24.24 -3.30 19.08
N VAL A 61 23.43 -2.53 18.35
CA VAL A 61 23.72 -2.22 16.95
C VAL A 61 24.80 -1.13 16.93
N THR A 62 25.98 -1.45 16.42
CA THR A 62 27.15 -0.55 16.44
C THR A 62 27.33 0.21 15.13
N GLN A 63 26.72 -0.25 14.04
CA GLN A 63 26.71 0.43 12.74
C GLN A 63 25.51 -0.03 11.90
N HIS A 64 24.78 0.89 11.28
CA HIS A 64 23.78 0.60 10.25
C HIS A 64 23.60 1.81 9.31
N GLN A 65 22.87 1.63 8.21
CA GLN A 65 22.45 2.72 7.29
C GLN A 65 20.93 2.76 7.08
N GLU A 66 20.18 1.96 7.86
CA GLU A 66 18.73 1.84 7.77
C GLU A 66 17.98 3.17 7.93
N THR A 67 16.76 3.22 7.40
CA THR A 67 15.94 4.44 7.34
C THR A 67 15.69 5.02 8.74
N PRO A 68 16.08 6.28 9.01
CA PRO A 68 15.87 6.92 10.31
C PRO A 68 14.40 7.00 10.70
N GLY A 69 14.08 6.75 11.96
CA GLY A 69 12.72 6.68 12.51
C GLY A 69 11.92 5.43 12.11
N ILE A 70 12.54 4.46 11.43
CA ILE A 70 11.90 3.20 11.01
C ILE A 70 12.80 2.01 11.37
N GLY A 71 13.96 1.91 10.71
CA GLY A 71 14.86 0.76 10.88
C GLY A 71 15.64 0.79 12.19
N ASP A 72 16.03 1.99 12.64
CA ASP A 72 16.65 2.23 13.95
C ASP A 72 15.70 1.84 15.11
N THR A 73 14.45 2.31 15.04
CA THR A 73 13.41 2.12 16.04
C THR A 73 13.01 0.64 16.15
N ALA A 74 12.93 -0.05 15.00
CA ALA A 74 12.74 -1.49 14.95
C ALA A 74 13.92 -2.25 15.59
N MET A 75 15.16 -1.82 15.31
CA MET A 75 16.35 -2.43 15.89
C MET A 75 16.45 -2.24 17.41
N GLU A 76 16.16 -1.05 17.93
CA GLU A 76 16.12 -0.79 19.37
C GLU A 76 15.02 -1.60 20.07
N THR A 77 13.86 -1.76 19.42
CA THR A 77 12.73 -2.52 19.96
C THR A 77 13.04 -4.01 20.03
N LEU A 78 13.52 -4.61 18.93
CA LEU A 78 13.91 -6.02 18.90
C LEU A 78 15.11 -6.29 19.83
N SER A 79 16.12 -5.43 19.87
CA SER A 79 17.27 -5.58 20.79
C SER A 79 16.82 -5.65 22.25
N ARG A 80 15.85 -4.81 22.65
CA ARG A 80 15.23 -4.88 23.99
C ARG A 80 14.43 -6.17 24.19
N GLN A 81 13.61 -6.59 23.22
CA GLN A 81 12.80 -7.81 23.31
C GLN A 81 13.65 -9.09 23.41
N ILE A 82 14.77 -9.17 22.68
CA ILE A 82 15.72 -10.30 22.73
C ILE A 82 16.32 -10.41 24.13
N VAL A 83 16.82 -9.31 24.69
CA VAL A 83 17.45 -9.29 26.03
C VAL A 83 16.41 -9.54 27.14
N ALA A 84 15.21 -8.96 27.05
CA ALA A 84 14.16 -9.14 28.04
C ALA A 84 13.57 -10.56 28.02
N GLY A 85 13.22 -11.07 26.83
CA GLY A 85 12.60 -12.39 26.67
C GLY A 85 13.61 -13.54 26.67
N GLN A 86 14.90 -13.27 26.47
CA GLN A 86 15.94 -14.29 26.26
C GLN A 86 15.51 -15.28 25.16
N THR A 87 15.04 -14.74 24.04
CA THR A 87 14.38 -15.43 22.92
C THR A 87 14.80 -14.82 21.59
N LEU A 88 14.72 -15.60 20.52
CA LEU A 88 14.83 -15.15 19.13
C LEU A 88 13.53 -15.39 18.34
N ALA A 89 12.51 -16.00 18.96
CA ALA A 89 11.18 -16.18 18.37
C ALA A 89 10.38 -14.87 18.45
N LEU A 90 10.86 -13.86 17.72
CA LEU A 90 10.25 -12.54 17.59
C LEU A 90 9.85 -12.32 16.13
N ASP A 91 8.66 -11.78 15.92
CA ASP A 91 8.22 -11.36 14.60
C ASP A 91 8.98 -10.09 14.16
N SER A 92 9.13 -9.92 12.85
CA SER A 92 9.72 -8.71 12.30
C SER A 92 8.82 -7.49 12.54
N ILE A 93 9.39 -6.34 12.88
CA ILE A 93 8.61 -5.11 13.06
C ILE A 93 8.01 -4.68 11.71
N SER A 94 6.69 -4.47 11.70
CA SER A 94 5.93 -4.00 10.54
C SER A 94 6.52 -2.69 9.99
N GLY A 95 6.68 -2.58 8.67
CA GLY A 95 7.36 -1.46 8.01
C GLY A 95 8.90 -1.48 8.07
N ALA A 96 9.50 -2.37 8.86
CA ALA A 96 10.96 -2.49 9.02
C ALA A 96 11.45 -3.95 8.86
N THR A 97 10.74 -4.77 8.08
CA THR A 97 10.95 -6.22 7.99
C THR A 97 12.39 -6.61 7.65
N VAL A 98 12.99 -6.01 6.62
CA VAL A 98 14.37 -6.33 6.19
C VAL A 98 15.38 -5.95 7.28
N SER A 99 15.22 -4.78 7.88
CA SER A 99 16.03 -4.29 9.01
C SER A 99 15.93 -5.21 10.24
N SER A 100 14.71 -5.69 10.53
CA SER A 100 14.40 -6.64 11.60
C SER A 100 15.05 -8.00 11.38
N SER A 101 14.90 -8.58 10.18
CA SER A 101 15.51 -9.86 9.81
C SER A 101 17.04 -9.79 9.82
N ALA A 102 17.63 -8.67 9.39
CA ALA A 102 19.07 -8.46 9.45
C ALA A 102 19.60 -8.45 10.89
N LEU A 103 18.91 -7.77 11.81
CA LEU A 103 19.24 -7.79 13.24
C LEU A 103 19.11 -9.19 13.84
N LEU A 104 17.97 -9.86 13.66
CA LEU A 104 17.72 -11.20 14.22
C LEU A 104 18.79 -12.20 13.74
N ALA A 105 19.07 -12.23 12.43
CA ALA A 105 20.09 -13.10 11.86
C ALA A 105 21.51 -12.74 12.32
N ALA A 106 21.81 -11.48 12.65
CA ALA A 106 23.10 -11.09 13.23
C ALA A 106 23.23 -11.58 14.69
N VAL A 107 22.14 -11.52 15.47
CA VAL A 107 22.14 -12.07 16.83
C VAL A 107 22.22 -13.60 16.83
N GLU A 108 21.58 -14.29 15.88
CA GLU A 108 21.76 -15.73 15.66
C GLU A 108 23.22 -16.11 15.42
N ASP A 109 23.93 -15.41 14.53
CA ASP A 109 25.37 -15.61 14.31
C ASP A 109 26.16 -15.42 15.61
N CYS A 110 25.87 -14.38 16.39
CA CYS A 110 26.56 -14.15 17.68
C CYS A 110 26.24 -15.24 18.72
N VAL A 111 25.02 -15.77 18.76
CA VAL A 111 24.64 -16.92 19.60
C VAL A 111 25.45 -18.16 19.23
N ILE A 112 25.60 -18.43 17.92
CA ILE A 112 26.40 -19.54 17.41
C ILE A 112 27.88 -19.36 17.77
N GLN A 113 28.43 -18.15 17.59
CA GLN A 113 29.81 -17.84 17.99
C GLN A 113 30.05 -18.03 19.51
N ALA A 114 29.07 -17.70 20.35
CA ALA A 114 29.11 -17.93 21.78
C ALA A 114 28.90 -19.41 22.19
N GLY A 115 28.68 -20.33 21.23
CA GLY A 115 28.40 -21.73 21.51
C GLY A 115 27.01 -22.00 22.09
N GLY A 116 26.08 -21.05 21.94
CA GLY A 116 24.69 -21.16 22.36
C GLY A 116 23.82 -21.90 21.35
N SER A 117 22.64 -22.34 21.81
CA SER A 117 21.64 -22.98 20.95
C SER A 117 20.60 -21.97 20.47
N VAL A 118 20.63 -21.62 19.19
CA VAL A 118 19.58 -20.82 18.52
C VAL A 118 18.23 -21.53 18.66
N THR A 119 18.17 -22.84 18.47
CA THR A 119 16.94 -23.64 18.63
C THR A 119 16.33 -23.49 20.02
N ALA A 120 17.13 -23.47 21.09
CA ALA A 120 16.62 -23.26 22.46
C ALA A 120 16.11 -21.84 22.71
N LEU A 121 16.61 -20.84 21.97
CA LEU A 121 16.09 -19.46 21.99
C LEU A 121 14.84 -19.29 21.12
N MET A 122 14.66 -20.12 20.09
CA MET A 122 13.45 -20.18 19.26
C MET A 122 12.32 -20.98 19.92
N GLU A 123 12.64 -22.05 20.65
CA GLU A 123 11.66 -22.85 21.42
C GLU A 123 11.11 -22.11 22.65
N LYS A 124 11.88 -21.14 23.17
CA LYS A 124 11.34 -20.13 24.07
C LYS A 124 10.37 -19.22 23.31
N LYS A 125 9.10 -19.63 23.27
CA LYS A 125 7.99 -18.75 22.88
C LYS A 125 8.16 -17.38 23.55
N HIS A 126 8.02 -16.32 22.77
CA HIS A 126 7.88 -14.98 23.30
C HIS A 126 6.72 -14.98 24.32
N ALA A 127 6.96 -14.39 25.50
CA ALA A 127 5.93 -14.21 26.52
C ALA A 127 5.01 -13.03 26.16
N GLY A 128 4.38 -13.14 24.98
CA GLY A 128 3.64 -12.09 24.29
C GLY A 128 2.53 -12.61 23.35
N SER A 129 2.05 -13.84 23.57
CA SER A 129 0.65 -14.20 23.27
C SER A 129 -0.19 -14.37 24.54
N SER A 130 0.36 -13.93 25.67
CA SER A 130 -0.33 -13.63 26.92
C SER A 130 0.39 -12.44 27.54
N SER A 131 -0.32 -11.34 27.75
CA SER A 131 0.25 -10.04 28.13
C SER A 131 1.21 -10.14 29.33
N PRO A 132 2.37 -9.46 29.31
CA PRO A 132 3.15 -9.22 30.52
C PRO A 132 2.24 -8.52 31.54
N GLY A 133 2.14 -9.09 32.74
CA GLY A 133 1.10 -8.75 33.72
C GLY A 133 1.22 -7.36 34.35
N ARG A 134 0.88 -6.31 33.59
CA ARG A 134 0.15 -5.10 34.00
C ARG A 134 -0.05 -4.22 32.76
N THR A 135 -1.16 -4.42 32.07
CA THR A 135 -1.71 -3.40 31.18
C THR A 135 -2.05 -2.20 32.07
N GLU A 136 -1.31 -1.11 31.95
CA GLU A 136 -1.74 0.15 32.54
C GLU A 136 -2.91 0.67 31.70
N THR A 137 -4.13 0.58 32.23
CA THR A 137 -5.32 1.18 31.60
C THR A 137 -5.36 2.65 31.97
N VAL A 138 -4.93 3.49 31.03
CA VAL A 138 -4.96 4.95 31.16
C VAL A 138 -6.35 5.44 30.77
N GLN A 139 -7.04 6.08 31.71
CA GLN A 139 -8.33 6.73 31.50
C GLN A 139 -8.10 8.15 30.96
N LEU A 140 -8.59 8.44 29.76
CA LEU A 140 -8.50 9.74 29.11
C LEU A 140 -9.90 10.31 28.86
N LYS A 141 -9.98 11.62 28.67
CA LYS A 141 -11.21 12.30 28.28
C LYS A 141 -10.93 13.40 27.28
N THR A 142 -11.66 13.38 26.17
CA THR A 142 -11.58 14.39 25.11
C THR A 142 -12.97 14.62 24.53
N ASP A 143 -13.09 15.54 23.57
CA ASP A 143 -14.36 15.77 22.89
C ASP A 143 -14.50 14.84 21.67
N PHE A 144 -13.40 14.67 20.91
CA PHE A 144 -13.32 13.89 19.68
C PHE A 144 -12.10 12.94 19.67
N VAL A 145 -12.29 11.68 19.28
CA VAL A 145 -11.19 10.73 19.03
C VAL A 145 -11.08 10.42 17.53
N ILE A 146 -9.85 10.34 17.03
CA ILE A 146 -9.54 9.99 15.65
C ILE A 146 -8.67 8.74 15.62
N ILE A 147 -9.06 7.75 14.83
CA ILE A 147 -8.33 6.50 14.64
C ILE A 147 -7.73 6.50 13.23
N GLY A 148 -6.40 6.58 13.14
CA GLY A 148 -5.63 6.69 11.90
C GLY A 148 -5.00 8.08 11.71
N GLY A 149 -3.68 8.12 11.59
CA GLY A 149 -2.88 9.33 11.40
C GLY A 149 -2.56 9.65 9.93
N GLY A 150 -3.37 9.15 8.99
CA GLY A 150 -3.29 9.49 7.57
C GLY A 150 -3.79 10.92 7.25
N PRO A 151 -3.79 11.35 5.98
CA PRO A 151 -4.20 12.71 5.60
C PRO A 151 -5.65 13.04 5.96
N ALA A 152 -6.54 12.03 6.01
CA ALA A 152 -7.92 12.19 6.46
C ALA A 152 -8.01 12.46 7.97
N GLY A 153 -7.38 11.62 8.79
CA GLY A 153 -7.34 11.82 10.24
C GLY A 153 -6.64 13.11 10.65
N LEU A 154 -5.51 13.45 10.02
CA LEU A 154 -4.84 14.74 10.22
C LEU A 154 -5.69 15.93 9.74
N GLY A 155 -6.37 15.80 8.59
CA GLY A 155 -7.28 16.81 8.08
C GLY A 155 -8.42 17.12 9.06
N ALA A 156 -9.03 16.06 9.61
CA ALA A 156 -10.08 16.17 10.61
C ALA A 156 -9.57 16.75 11.95
N ALA A 157 -8.40 16.28 12.41
CA ALA A 157 -7.80 16.73 13.66
C ALA A 157 -7.54 18.24 13.66
N ILE A 158 -6.99 18.76 12.56
CA ILE A 158 -6.71 20.19 12.42
C ILE A 158 -8.02 20.98 12.30
N SER A 159 -8.97 20.56 11.46
CA SER A 159 -10.25 21.29 11.29
C SER A 159 -11.04 21.38 12.60
N ALA A 160 -11.16 20.26 13.33
CA ALA A 160 -11.84 20.21 14.62
C ALA A 160 -11.12 21.07 15.69
N ALA A 161 -9.78 21.01 15.75
CA ALA A 161 -9.00 21.81 16.70
C ALA A 161 -9.00 23.32 16.34
N GLU A 162 -9.02 23.70 15.06
CA GLU A 162 -9.24 25.09 14.61
C GLU A 162 -10.65 25.58 14.98
N ALA A 163 -11.63 24.67 15.06
CA ALA A 163 -12.94 24.94 15.60
C ALA A 163 -13.00 24.93 17.16
N GLY A 164 -11.89 24.66 17.86
CA GLY A 164 -11.80 24.68 19.33
C GLY A 164 -12.26 23.40 20.03
N VAL A 165 -12.36 22.29 19.32
CA VAL A 165 -12.66 20.94 19.86
C VAL A 165 -11.38 20.29 20.37
N LYS A 166 -11.42 19.59 21.50
CA LYS A 166 -10.29 18.77 21.97
C LYS A 166 -10.23 17.45 21.21
N VAL A 167 -9.03 17.09 20.75
CA VAL A 167 -8.82 15.94 19.87
C VAL A 167 -7.69 15.06 20.39
N ILE A 168 -7.96 13.76 20.48
CA ILE A 168 -6.95 12.71 20.63
C ILE A 168 -6.89 11.93 19.31
N LEU A 169 -5.68 11.66 18.81
CA LEU A 169 -5.45 10.84 17.61
C LEU A 169 -4.57 9.64 17.95
N PHE A 170 -5.01 8.44 17.54
CA PHE A 170 -4.26 7.19 17.63
C PHE A 170 -3.77 6.74 16.26
N GLU A 171 -2.48 6.40 16.15
CA GLU A 171 -1.83 5.87 14.95
C GLU A 171 -1.04 4.61 15.29
N LYS A 172 -1.40 3.49 14.63
CA LYS A 172 -0.82 2.15 14.82
C LYS A 172 0.68 2.10 14.49
N SER A 173 1.14 2.97 13.59
CA SER A 173 2.51 3.06 13.10
C SER A 173 3.37 4.02 13.94
N ALA A 174 4.70 3.89 13.84
CA ALA A 174 5.64 4.79 14.52
C ALA A 174 5.64 6.24 13.96
N VAL A 175 4.97 6.49 12.84
CA VAL A 175 4.86 7.80 12.18
C VAL A 175 3.47 7.98 11.57
N THR A 176 3.01 9.23 11.48
CA THR A 176 1.78 9.61 10.75
C THR A 176 1.95 9.50 9.24
N GLY A 177 0.84 9.33 8.51
CA GLY A 177 0.72 9.51 7.06
C GLY A 177 0.30 8.28 6.25
N GLY A 178 0.57 7.07 6.75
CA GLY A 178 0.28 5.81 6.04
C GLY A 178 0.80 5.83 4.58
N ALA A 179 0.02 5.26 3.66
CA ALA A 179 0.34 5.25 2.22
C ALA A 179 0.59 6.63 1.60
N ALA A 180 0.04 7.71 2.17
CA ALA A 180 0.21 9.05 1.61
C ALA A 180 1.67 9.53 1.62
N ASN A 181 2.49 9.04 2.55
CA ASN A 181 3.92 9.33 2.58
C ASN A 181 4.67 8.76 1.36
N MET A 182 4.11 7.79 0.64
CA MET A 182 4.65 7.27 -0.62
C MET A 182 4.17 8.07 -1.84
N GLY A 183 3.13 8.88 -1.69
CA GLY A 183 2.55 9.71 -2.74
C GLY A 183 3.32 11.01 -3.01
N MET A 184 2.75 11.87 -3.85
CA MET A 184 3.39 13.12 -4.29
C MET A 184 2.55 14.38 -4.03
N GLY A 185 1.23 14.25 -3.83
CA GLY A 185 0.36 15.36 -3.49
C GLY A 185 -1.12 15.15 -3.84
N PRO A 186 -2.00 16.03 -3.33
CA PRO A 186 -3.46 15.94 -3.49
C PRO A 186 -3.98 16.48 -4.82
N LEU A 187 -5.25 16.22 -5.10
CA LEU A 187 -6.01 16.90 -6.14
C LEU A 187 -6.59 18.23 -5.65
N ALA A 188 -6.66 19.22 -6.55
CA ALA A 188 -7.62 20.31 -6.48
C ALA A 188 -8.08 20.78 -7.87
N ILE A 189 -9.21 21.48 -7.92
CA ILE A 189 -9.80 22.10 -9.11
C ILE A 189 -9.97 23.61 -8.86
N GLY A 190 -9.60 24.45 -9.82
CA GLY A 190 -9.74 25.91 -9.71
C GLY A 190 -8.80 26.58 -8.71
N SER A 191 -7.66 25.96 -8.37
CA SER A 191 -6.66 26.54 -7.47
C SER A 191 -5.93 27.74 -8.08
N ASP A 192 -5.29 28.56 -7.26
CA ASP A 192 -4.47 29.68 -7.75
C ASP A 192 -3.18 29.21 -8.43
N ILE A 193 -2.74 27.98 -8.19
CA ILE A 193 -1.61 27.35 -8.90
C ILE A 193 -2.04 27.01 -10.32
N GLN A 194 -3.20 26.35 -10.48
CA GLN A 194 -3.80 26.05 -11.79
C GLN A 194 -3.99 27.31 -12.63
N LYS A 195 -4.59 28.37 -12.06
CA LYS A 195 -4.78 29.67 -12.74
C LYS A 195 -3.47 30.30 -13.20
N LYS A 196 -2.41 30.27 -12.36
CA LYS A 196 -1.07 30.79 -12.71
C LYS A 196 -0.41 30.00 -13.85
N GLN A 197 -0.76 28.72 -14.00
CA GLN A 197 -0.29 27.87 -15.10
C GLN A 197 -1.17 27.97 -16.37
N GLY A 198 -2.22 28.79 -16.35
CA GLY A 198 -3.13 28.97 -17.48
C GLY A 198 -4.18 27.87 -17.63
N ASP A 199 -4.37 27.01 -16.62
CA ASP A 199 -5.50 26.09 -16.58
C ASP A 199 -6.80 26.86 -16.31
N THR A 200 -7.87 26.44 -16.98
CA THR A 200 -9.19 27.11 -16.98
C THR A 200 -10.32 26.21 -16.50
N MET A 201 -10.02 24.95 -16.17
CA MET A 201 -11.01 24.00 -15.66
C MET A 201 -11.69 24.55 -14.40
N ASN A 202 -13.02 24.57 -14.42
CA ASN A 202 -13.83 24.92 -13.25
C ASN A 202 -14.46 23.67 -12.58
N VAL A 203 -15.04 23.88 -11.40
CA VAL A 203 -15.63 22.80 -10.60
C VAL A 203 -16.84 22.15 -11.30
N ASP A 204 -17.65 22.90 -12.05
CA ASP A 204 -18.82 22.33 -12.73
C ASP A 204 -18.41 21.40 -13.89
N GLU A 205 -17.37 21.78 -14.65
CA GLU A 205 -16.76 20.93 -15.69
C GLU A 205 -16.15 19.66 -15.10
N ALA A 206 -15.33 19.80 -14.05
CA ALA A 206 -14.72 18.67 -13.36
C ALA A 206 -15.78 17.72 -12.77
N TYR A 207 -16.82 18.29 -12.14
CA TYR A 207 -17.94 17.55 -11.56
C TYR A 207 -18.70 16.76 -12.62
N ASN A 208 -19.14 17.39 -13.72
CA ASN A 208 -19.89 16.70 -14.77
C ASN A 208 -19.06 15.57 -15.40
N MET A 209 -17.79 15.84 -15.74
CA MET A 209 -16.87 14.81 -16.25
C MET A 209 -16.71 13.65 -15.27
N PHE A 210 -16.63 13.93 -13.97
CA PHE A 210 -16.46 12.91 -12.93
C PHE A 210 -17.72 12.06 -12.77
N MET A 211 -18.90 12.67 -12.74
CA MET A 211 -20.18 11.95 -12.66
C MET A 211 -20.48 11.13 -13.92
N GLU A 212 -20.10 11.63 -15.10
CA GLU A 212 -20.16 10.86 -16.35
C GLU A 212 -19.24 9.64 -16.31
N TYR A 213 -17.99 9.81 -15.84
CA TYR A 213 -16.99 8.74 -15.74
C TYR A 213 -17.41 7.62 -14.76
N THR A 214 -18.02 7.97 -13.63
CA THR A 214 -18.55 6.99 -12.65
C THR A 214 -19.96 6.52 -12.96
N HIS A 215 -20.48 6.82 -14.16
CA HIS A 215 -21.81 6.44 -14.63
C HIS A 215 -22.96 6.85 -13.68
N TYR A 216 -22.79 7.98 -12.96
CA TYR A 216 -23.69 8.45 -11.89
C TYR A 216 -23.93 7.43 -10.75
N ARG A 217 -23.00 6.48 -10.53
CA ARG A 217 -23.07 5.46 -9.48
C ARG A 217 -22.67 5.95 -8.08
N THR A 218 -22.39 7.25 -7.93
CA THR A 218 -21.70 7.82 -6.76
C THR A 218 -22.48 8.99 -6.16
N ASP A 219 -22.22 9.32 -4.89
CA ASP A 219 -22.87 10.46 -4.23
C ASP A 219 -22.38 11.80 -4.83
N GLY A 220 -23.17 12.36 -5.75
CA GLY A 220 -22.89 13.65 -6.37
C GLY A 220 -22.82 14.83 -5.39
N VAL A 221 -23.49 14.78 -4.24
CA VAL A 221 -23.38 15.83 -3.21
C VAL A 221 -22.02 15.76 -2.53
N LEU A 222 -21.55 14.57 -2.18
CA LEU A 222 -20.22 14.36 -1.61
C LEU A 222 -19.11 14.74 -2.60
N VAL A 223 -19.21 14.32 -3.86
CA VAL A 223 -18.27 14.70 -4.94
C VAL A 223 -18.24 16.22 -5.09
N ARG A 224 -19.41 16.88 -5.12
CA ARG A 224 -19.51 18.32 -5.27
C ARG A 224 -18.84 19.07 -4.11
N ARG A 225 -19.15 18.72 -2.86
CA ARG A 225 -18.55 19.32 -1.66
C ARG A 225 -17.03 19.20 -1.65
N TYR A 226 -16.51 18.03 -2.03
CA TYR A 226 -15.08 17.80 -2.16
C TYR A 226 -14.45 18.74 -3.20
N PHE A 227 -14.99 18.81 -4.42
CA PHE A 227 -14.41 19.67 -5.46
C PHE A 227 -14.50 21.16 -5.11
N ASP A 228 -15.64 21.65 -4.58
CA ASP A 228 -15.79 23.04 -4.11
C ASP A 228 -14.76 23.40 -3.01
N LEU A 229 -14.47 22.49 -2.07
CA LEU A 229 -13.49 22.71 -1.00
C LEU A 229 -12.02 22.59 -1.49
N SER A 230 -11.78 21.85 -2.57
CA SER A 230 -10.44 21.38 -2.94
C SER A 230 -9.40 22.50 -3.14
N ALA A 231 -9.75 23.59 -3.82
CA ALA A 231 -8.87 24.75 -4.00
C ALA A 231 -8.55 25.45 -2.67
N GLN A 232 -9.52 25.58 -1.76
CA GLN A 232 -9.30 26.16 -0.44
C GLN A 232 -8.38 25.27 0.41
N THR A 233 -8.46 23.95 0.25
CA THR A 233 -7.55 23.00 0.91
C THR A 233 -6.09 23.19 0.49
N ILE A 234 -5.80 23.54 -0.77
CA ILE A 234 -4.42 23.88 -1.18
C ILE A 234 -3.91 25.10 -0.41
N GLY A 235 -4.66 26.21 -0.39
CA GLY A 235 -4.26 27.41 0.36
C GLY A 235 -4.18 27.22 1.87
N TRP A 236 -5.01 26.33 2.44
CA TRP A 236 -4.96 25.93 3.85
C TRP A 236 -3.68 25.14 4.16
N LEU A 237 -3.28 24.20 3.29
CA LEU A 237 -1.98 23.50 3.40
C LEU A 237 -0.80 24.47 3.24
N GLU A 238 -0.87 25.43 2.31
CA GLU A 238 0.15 26.48 2.15
C GLU A 238 0.31 27.32 3.43
N SER A 239 -0.79 27.59 4.15
CA SER A 239 -0.75 28.31 5.44
C SER A 239 0.00 27.55 6.56
N MET A 240 0.18 26.22 6.41
CA MET A 240 0.97 25.37 7.31
C MET A 240 2.43 25.24 6.88
N GLY A 241 2.85 25.96 5.83
CA GLY A 241 4.20 25.86 5.26
C GLY A 241 4.40 24.68 4.30
N VAL A 242 3.32 24.04 3.84
CA VAL A 242 3.40 23.15 2.68
C VAL A 242 3.69 24.00 1.44
N ARG A 243 4.64 23.59 0.61
CA ARG A 243 4.94 24.24 -0.67
C ARG A 243 4.53 23.29 -1.79
N PHE A 244 4.08 23.85 -2.91
CA PHE A 244 3.75 23.08 -4.11
C PHE A 244 4.63 23.53 -5.28
N GLU A 245 5.03 22.59 -6.13
CA GLU A 245 5.86 22.84 -7.30
C GLU A 245 5.02 23.29 -8.50
N GLU A 246 3.89 22.61 -8.71
CA GLU A 246 2.97 22.79 -9.83
C GLU A 246 1.69 21.97 -9.60
N ALA A 247 0.63 22.29 -10.35
CA ALA A 247 -0.47 21.36 -10.60
C ALA A 247 -0.14 20.58 -11.89
N ALA A 248 0.23 19.31 -11.74
CA ALA A 248 0.74 18.46 -12.81
C ALA A 248 -0.34 17.60 -13.47
N ARG A 249 -0.13 17.29 -14.75
CA ARG A 249 -0.76 16.14 -15.43
C ARG A 249 0.04 14.87 -15.05
N TYR A 250 -0.60 13.70 -14.99
CA TYR A 250 0.12 12.42 -14.84
C TYR A 250 0.56 11.88 -16.22
N PHE A 251 -0.34 12.01 -17.20
CA PHE A 251 -0.15 11.67 -18.62
C PHE A 251 -0.82 12.74 -19.49
N ASP A 252 -0.44 12.84 -20.77
CA ASP A 252 -0.86 13.95 -21.65
C ASP A 252 -2.37 14.14 -21.75
N LYS A 253 -3.15 13.04 -21.69
CA LYS A 253 -4.63 13.07 -21.72
C LYS A 253 -5.31 13.29 -20.35
N SER A 254 -4.57 13.33 -19.24
CA SER A 254 -5.08 13.70 -17.90
C SER A 254 -4.99 15.20 -17.67
N TYR A 255 -5.75 15.76 -16.73
CA TYR A 255 -5.78 17.20 -16.46
C TYR A 255 -4.76 17.62 -15.38
N PRO A 256 -4.38 18.91 -15.32
CA PRO A 256 -3.39 19.42 -14.37
C PRO A 256 -4.01 19.63 -12.97
N SER A 257 -4.55 18.57 -12.37
CA SER A 257 -5.22 18.62 -11.07
C SER A 257 -4.30 18.22 -9.90
N TRP A 258 -3.15 17.62 -10.17
CA TRP A 258 -2.29 16.97 -9.17
C TRP A 258 -1.25 17.92 -8.60
N HIS A 259 -1.49 18.42 -7.40
CA HIS A 259 -0.67 19.46 -6.79
C HIS A 259 0.58 18.84 -6.14
N ILE A 260 1.70 18.86 -6.85
CA ILE A 260 2.95 18.21 -6.44
C ILE A 260 3.56 18.94 -5.24
N VAL A 261 3.69 18.26 -4.11
CA VAL A 261 4.32 18.81 -2.89
C VAL A 261 5.81 18.99 -3.11
N ALA A 262 6.34 20.19 -2.87
CA ALA A 262 7.78 20.42 -2.85
C ALA A 262 8.36 19.84 -1.56
N SER A 263 9.18 18.80 -1.66
CA SER A 263 9.87 18.24 -0.50
C SER A 263 10.94 19.21 0.03
N ASP A 264 11.16 19.22 1.34
CA ASP A 264 12.20 20.06 1.94
C ASP A 264 13.63 19.51 1.76
N ASP A 265 13.78 18.22 1.41
CA ASP A 265 15.07 17.54 1.19
C ASP A 265 15.48 17.44 -0.30
N GLY A 266 14.61 17.87 -1.22
CA GLY A 266 14.83 17.82 -2.67
C GLY A 266 14.43 16.51 -3.35
N THR A 267 13.82 15.57 -2.64
CA THR A 267 13.18 14.36 -3.20
C THR A 267 12.27 14.69 -4.39
N LYS A 268 12.37 13.88 -5.45
CA LYS A 268 11.51 13.95 -6.64
C LYS A 268 10.89 12.60 -6.93
N GLY A 269 9.61 12.56 -7.31
CA GLY A 269 8.85 11.33 -7.48
C GLY A 269 8.10 10.94 -6.21
N GLY A 270 7.78 9.65 -6.07
CA GLY A 270 7.11 9.12 -4.87
C GLY A 270 7.90 9.42 -3.60
N GLY A 271 7.21 9.82 -2.53
CA GLY A 271 7.83 10.29 -1.28
C GLY A 271 7.58 11.77 -0.99
N GLN A 272 7.36 12.59 -2.02
CA GLN A 272 7.21 14.05 -1.90
C GLN A 272 6.12 14.49 -0.90
N ALA A 273 4.99 13.76 -0.82
CA ALA A 273 3.90 14.10 0.09
C ALA A 273 4.22 13.88 1.59
N ALA A 274 5.28 13.15 1.95
CA ALA A 274 5.70 13.02 3.35
C ALA A 274 6.04 14.38 3.99
N THR A 275 6.49 15.37 3.20
CA THR A 275 6.70 16.75 3.68
C THR A 275 5.38 17.41 4.07
N MET A 276 4.31 17.19 3.30
CA MET A 276 2.96 17.69 3.63
C MET A 276 2.43 17.03 4.91
N THR A 277 2.52 15.70 5.03
CA THR A 277 2.13 14.98 6.24
C THR A 277 2.84 15.55 7.48
N ARG A 278 4.17 15.74 7.42
CA ARG A 278 4.94 16.32 8.53
C ARG A 278 4.40 17.68 8.96
N ARG A 279 4.16 18.60 8.01
CA ARG A 279 3.61 19.94 8.29
C ARG A 279 2.21 19.89 8.90
N MET A 280 1.36 18.96 8.44
CA MET A 280 0.05 18.72 9.05
C MET A 280 0.16 18.20 10.49
N THR A 281 1.05 17.24 10.76
CA THR A 281 1.30 16.71 12.12
C THR A 281 1.88 17.78 13.06
N GLU A 282 2.81 18.61 12.57
CA GLU A 282 3.31 19.79 13.30
C GLU A 282 2.18 20.78 13.62
N ARG A 283 1.30 21.09 12.64
CA ARG A 283 0.14 21.97 12.83
C ARG A 283 -0.86 21.41 13.85
N ALA A 284 -1.18 20.12 13.77
CA ALA A 284 -2.08 19.45 14.71
C ALA A 284 -1.55 19.54 16.15
N ARG A 285 -0.27 19.21 16.37
CA ARG A 285 0.36 19.36 17.71
C ARG A 285 0.38 20.83 18.17
N ALA A 286 0.63 21.79 17.27
CA ALA A 286 0.62 23.21 17.60
C ALA A 286 -0.77 23.76 17.96
N LEU A 287 -1.85 23.07 17.56
CA LEU A 287 -3.24 23.36 17.97
C LEU A 287 -3.66 22.61 19.25
N GLY A 288 -2.79 21.80 19.84
CA GLY A 288 -3.07 21.04 21.05
C GLY A 288 -3.70 19.66 20.81
N VAL A 289 -3.63 19.12 19.58
CA VAL A 289 -4.02 17.72 19.33
C VAL A 289 -3.02 16.76 19.99
N GLU A 290 -3.53 15.85 20.81
CA GLU A 290 -2.73 14.81 21.46
C GLU A 290 -2.60 13.61 20.51
N ILE A 291 -1.40 13.37 19.96
CA ILE A 291 -1.14 12.31 18.99
C ILE A 291 -0.28 11.20 19.60
N TYR A 292 -0.87 10.01 19.71
CA TYR A 292 -0.27 8.76 20.19
C TYR A 292 0.14 7.90 18.98
N LEU A 293 1.45 7.68 18.85
CA LEU A 293 2.05 6.86 17.80
C LEU A 293 2.32 5.45 18.34
N SER A 294 2.54 4.47 17.45
CA SER A 294 2.67 3.05 17.81
C SER A 294 1.53 2.57 18.72
N THR A 295 0.31 3.06 18.48
CA THR A 295 -0.88 2.84 19.31
C THR A 295 -2.09 2.60 18.42
N ALA A 296 -2.57 1.36 18.35
CA ALA A 296 -3.71 0.98 17.52
C ALA A 296 -5.03 1.34 18.21
N GLY A 297 -5.97 1.99 17.51
CA GLY A 297 -7.36 2.01 17.95
C GLY A 297 -7.98 0.62 17.80
N THR A 298 -8.73 0.16 18.81
CA THR A 298 -9.22 -1.23 18.91
C THR A 298 -10.74 -1.36 19.05
N GLU A 299 -11.43 -0.35 19.56
CA GLU A 299 -12.89 -0.36 19.73
C GLU A 299 -13.49 1.06 19.62
N VAL A 300 -14.66 1.17 19.00
CA VAL A 300 -15.58 2.31 19.20
C VAL A 300 -16.56 1.93 20.30
N VAL A 301 -16.55 2.64 21.42
CA VAL A 301 -17.38 2.29 22.58
C VAL A 301 -18.77 2.89 22.41
N MET A 302 -19.77 2.01 22.32
CA MET A 302 -21.17 2.36 22.05
C MET A 302 -22.06 2.21 23.29
N ASN A 303 -23.03 3.11 23.45
CA ASN A 303 -24.09 3.01 24.44
C ASN A 303 -25.45 3.34 23.79
N ASN A 304 -26.41 2.40 23.83
CA ASN A 304 -27.74 2.55 23.20
C ASN A 304 -27.72 3.03 21.74
N GLY A 305 -26.70 2.63 20.96
CA GLY A 305 -26.53 3.02 19.55
C GLY A 305 -25.89 4.40 19.32
N ILE A 306 -25.37 5.04 20.37
CA ILE A 306 -24.65 6.33 20.32
C ILE A 306 -23.19 6.10 20.73
N VAL A 307 -22.25 6.81 20.09
CA VAL A 307 -20.84 6.80 20.50
C VAL A 307 -20.66 7.46 21.88
N THR A 308 -19.94 6.79 22.77
CA THR A 308 -19.58 7.32 24.10
C THR A 308 -18.09 7.26 24.42
N GLY A 309 -17.28 6.64 23.56
CA GLY A 309 -15.85 6.54 23.77
C GLY A 309 -15.11 5.78 22.68
N ALA A 310 -13.82 5.57 22.90
CA ALA A 310 -12.98 4.70 22.09
C ALA A 310 -11.96 3.96 22.97
N ARG A 311 -11.42 2.85 22.46
CA ARG A 311 -10.27 2.15 23.03
C ARG A 311 -9.09 2.16 22.08
N ALA A 312 -7.89 2.14 22.65
CA ALA A 312 -6.65 1.94 21.91
C ALA A 312 -5.63 1.17 22.74
N GLU A 313 -4.67 0.51 22.09
CA GLU A 313 -3.61 -0.26 22.74
C GLU A 313 -2.24 0.09 22.14
N ALA A 314 -1.25 0.31 23.01
CA ALA A 314 0.13 0.50 22.58
C ALA A 314 0.67 -0.81 21.96
N MET A 315 1.39 -0.71 20.84
CA MET A 315 1.89 -1.86 20.07
C MET A 315 2.98 -2.67 20.80
N ASP A 316 3.47 -2.18 21.95
CA ASP A 316 4.34 -2.94 22.86
C ASP A 316 3.56 -3.78 23.91
N GLY A 317 2.22 -3.67 23.92
CA GLY A 317 1.32 -4.34 24.86
C GLY A 317 1.37 -3.81 26.30
N GLY A 318 2.11 -2.72 26.56
CA GLY A 318 2.31 -2.19 27.91
C GLY A 318 1.16 -1.32 28.43
N THR A 319 0.48 -0.61 27.54
CA THR A 319 -0.54 0.40 27.87
C THR A 319 -1.81 0.19 27.06
N ALA A 320 -2.96 0.25 27.72
CA ALA A 320 -4.26 0.39 27.06
C ALA A 320 -4.87 1.74 27.42
N TYR A 321 -5.65 2.30 26.50
CA TYR A 321 -6.33 3.58 26.65
C TYR A 321 -7.83 3.36 26.59
N GLU A 322 -8.53 3.85 27.61
CA GLU A 322 -9.99 4.01 27.58
C GLU A 322 -10.28 5.51 27.51
N VAL A 323 -11.04 5.94 26.50
CA VAL A 323 -11.25 7.37 26.23
C VAL A 323 -12.73 7.71 26.21
N ASP A 324 -13.19 8.46 27.21
CA ASP A 324 -14.50 9.11 27.19
C ASP A 324 -14.49 10.21 26.11
N CYS A 325 -15.41 10.15 25.14
CA CYS A 325 -15.59 11.19 24.13
C CYS A 325 -17.02 11.22 23.55
N SER A 326 -17.37 12.30 22.88
CA SER A 326 -18.70 12.47 22.27
C SER A 326 -18.76 12.03 20.81
N ALA A 327 -17.62 11.96 20.12
CA ALA A 327 -17.54 11.48 18.75
C ALA A 327 -16.24 10.73 18.45
N VAL A 328 -16.29 9.85 17.46
CA VAL A 328 -15.15 9.08 16.94
C VAL A 328 -15.12 9.15 15.42
N LEU A 329 -13.93 9.33 14.84
CA LEU A 329 -13.66 9.22 13.41
C LEU A 329 -12.78 8.00 13.12
N ILE A 330 -13.24 7.16 12.18
CA ILE A 330 -12.44 6.08 11.60
C ILE A 330 -11.85 6.55 10.27
N ALA A 331 -10.51 6.65 10.21
CA ALA A 331 -9.72 7.07 9.06
C ALA A 331 -8.43 6.23 8.94
N THR A 332 -8.56 4.92 9.12
CA THR A 332 -7.50 3.91 9.17
C THR A 332 -6.86 3.57 7.82
N GLY A 333 -7.47 3.97 6.71
CA GLY A 333 -7.01 3.67 5.37
C GLY A 333 -7.85 2.58 4.70
N GLY A 334 -7.50 1.32 4.90
CA GLY A 334 -8.18 0.20 4.25
C GLY A 334 -7.52 -1.13 4.54
N PHE A 335 -7.73 -2.11 3.66
CA PHE A 335 -7.31 -3.51 3.86
C PHE A 335 -6.35 -4.03 2.77
N GLY A 336 -5.63 -3.12 2.10
CA GLY A 336 -4.72 -3.46 1.00
C GLY A 336 -3.61 -4.45 1.38
N ASP A 337 -3.17 -4.52 2.64
CA ASP A 337 -2.18 -5.51 3.07
C ASP A 337 -2.81 -6.86 3.46
N ASN A 338 -4.09 -6.87 3.82
CA ASN A 338 -4.81 -8.06 4.24
C ASN A 338 -5.24 -8.92 3.04
N ALA A 339 -4.43 -9.94 2.75
CA ALA A 339 -4.67 -10.84 1.63
C ALA A 339 -5.95 -11.68 1.75
N GLU A 340 -6.41 -11.97 2.96
CA GLU A 340 -7.66 -12.72 3.20
C GLU A 340 -8.87 -11.82 2.92
N MET A 341 -8.87 -10.57 3.40
CA MET A 341 -9.91 -9.60 3.08
C MET A 341 -9.93 -9.25 1.58
N VAL A 342 -8.78 -9.08 0.93
CA VAL A 342 -8.75 -8.89 -0.54
C VAL A 342 -9.37 -10.09 -1.26
N LYS A 343 -9.10 -11.32 -0.83
CA LYS A 343 -9.72 -12.49 -1.45
C LYS A 343 -11.23 -12.58 -1.19
N LYS A 344 -11.67 -12.21 0.02
CA LYS A 344 -13.07 -12.25 0.47
C LYS A 344 -13.93 -11.15 -0.18
N GLU A 345 -13.46 -9.91 -0.15
CA GLU A 345 -14.24 -8.73 -0.55
C GLU A 345 -14.12 -8.44 -2.06
N LEU A 346 -12.99 -8.75 -2.70
CA LEU A 346 -12.71 -8.39 -4.09
C LEU A 346 -12.51 -9.61 -5.02
N GLY A 347 -12.47 -10.83 -4.48
CA GLY A 347 -12.27 -12.06 -5.24
C GLY A 347 -10.84 -12.33 -5.75
N TYR A 348 -9.95 -11.33 -5.68
CA TYR A 348 -8.57 -11.42 -6.17
C TYR A 348 -7.65 -12.28 -5.30
N THR A 349 -6.67 -12.93 -5.91
CA THR A 349 -5.66 -13.77 -5.25
C THR A 349 -4.28 -13.14 -5.41
N TYR A 350 -3.78 -12.55 -4.32
CA TYR A 350 -2.47 -11.91 -4.30
C TYR A 350 -1.36 -12.83 -4.79
N GLY A 351 -0.50 -12.30 -5.66
CA GLY A 351 0.63 -13.04 -6.20
C GLY A 351 0.27 -14.01 -7.33
N ILE A 352 -1.01 -14.14 -7.71
CA ILE A 352 -1.48 -15.04 -8.77
C ILE A 352 -2.19 -14.28 -9.89
N ASP A 353 -3.27 -13.57 -9.57
CA ASP A 353 -4.14 -12.86 -10.52
C ASP A 353 -4.22 -11.35 -10.26
N TYR A 354 -3.55 -10.89 -9.20
CA TYR A 354 -3.55 -9.50 -8.73
C TYR A 354 -2.32 -9.21 -7.86
N PHE A 355 -1.81 -7.98 -7.98
CA PHE A 355 -0.57 -7.54 -7.34
C PHE A 355 -0.68 -6.11 -6.81
N GLY A 356 -1.73 -5.83 -6.03
CA GLY A 356 -1.92 -4.56 -5.32
C GLY A 356 -0.75 -4.17 -4.40
N MET A 357 -0.61 -2.86 -4.13
CA MET A 357 0.38 -2.36 -3.19
C MET A 357 0.03 -2.76 -1.76
N ARG A 358 0.93 -3.51 -1.12
CA ARG A 358 0.82 -3.94 0.27
C ARG A 358 1.56 -2.95 1.17
N VAL A 359 0.84 -1.90 1.59
CA VAL A 359 1.34 -0.90 2.55
C VAL A 359 1.13 -1.45 3.96
N PRO A 360 2.18 -1.62 4.78
CA PRO A 360 2.06 -2.23 6.09
C PRO A 360 1.03 -1.55 7.00
N ASN A 361 0.37 -2.34 7.84
CA ASN A 361 -0.69 -1.94 8.77
C ASN A 361 -2.03 -1.55 8.12
N HIS A 362 -2.18 -1.67 6.79
CA HIS A 362 -3.48 -1.52 6.12
C HIS A 362 -4.24 -2.86 6.14
N ASP A 363 -4.67 -3.26 7.33
CA ASP A 363 -5.22 -4.60 7.61
C ASP A 363 -6.75 -4.69 7.55
N GLY A 364 -7.45 -3.55 7.47
CA GLY A 364 -8.91 -3.45 7.54
C GLY A 364 -9.48 -3.16 8.93
N ASP A 365 -8.62 -2.88 9.93
CA ASP A 365 -9.00 -2.71 11.34
C ASP A 365 -10.20 -1.76 11.55
N GLY A 366 -10.20 -0.59 10.91
CA GLY A 366 -11.30 0.38 11.06
C GLY A 366 -12.61 -0.03 10.41
N ILE A 367 -12.55 -0.80 9.31
CA ILE A 367 -13.75 -1.39 8.70
C ILE A 367 -14.37 -2.42 9.66
N LEU A 368 -13.53 -3.23 10.33
CA LEU A 368 -14.00 -4.19 11.33
C LEU A 368 -14.53 -3.51 12.61
N MET A 369 -13.91 -2.40 13.04
CA MET A 369 -14.44 -1.57 14.14
C MET A 369 -15.79 -0.94 13.78
N ALA A 370 -15.97 -0.48 12.54
CA ALA A 370 -17.23 0.06 12.07
C ALA A 370 -18.33 -1.01 12.01
N ASP A 371 -18.03 -2.20 11.49
CA ASP A 371 -18.93 -3.36 11.50
C ASP A 371 -19.41 -3.67 12.94
N ALA A 372 -18.47 -3.70 13.90
CA ALA A 372 -18.76 -3.95 15.31
C ALA A 372 -19.61 -2.84 15.97
N ALA A 373 -19.45 -1.59 15.53
CA ALA A 373 -20.27 -0.45 15.94
C ALA A 373 -21.68 -0.42 15.30
N GLY A 374 -21.98 -1.34 14.36
CA GLY A 374 -23.27 -1.45 13.67
C GLY A 374 -23.37 -0.65 12.38
N ALA A 375 -22.25 -0.25 11.78
CA ALA A 375 -22.22 0.41 10.48
C ALA A 375 -22.76 -0.50 9.36
N GLY A 376 -23.41 0.11 8.37
CA GLY A 376 -23.71 -0.51 7.10
C GLY A 376 -22.50 -0.52 6.18
N ARG A 377 -22.55 -1.35 5.14
CA ARG A 377 -21.46 -1.49 4.17
C ARG A 377 -21.67 -0.61 2.95
N SER A 378 -20.57 -0.13 2.38
CA SER A 378 -20.54 0.44 1.03
C SER A 378 -19.90 -0.55 0.03
N GLU A 379 -20.17 -0.37 -1.27
CA GLU A 379 -19.47 -1.11 -2.33
C GLU A 379 -17.97 -0.80 -2.24
N ILE A 380 -17.14 -1.84 -2.22
CA ILE A 380 -15.68 -1.69 -2.15
C ILE A 380 -15.11 -1.79 -3.57
N THR A 381 -14.27 -0.84 -3.92
CA THR A 381 -13.49 -0.84 -5.16
C THR A 381 -11.99 -0.71 -4.86
N ILE A 382 -11.16 -0.64 -5.90
CA ILE A 382 -9.70 -0.49 -5.77
C ILE A 382 -9.19 0.64 -6.65
N GLU A 383 -8.09 1.26 -6.22
CA GLU A 383 -7.34 2.26 -7.01
C GLU A 383 -6.60 1.56 -8.14
N MET A 384 -7.35 1.00 -9.09
CA MET A 384 -6.88 0.08 -10.11
C MET A 384 -5.77 0.71 -10.97
N ILE A 385 -4.67 -0.01 -11.09
CA ILE A 385 -3.58 0.22 -12.03
C ILE A 385 -3.16 -1.11 -12.66
N PHE A 386 -2.14 -1.07 -13.51
CA PHE A 386 -1.46 -2.24 -14.04
C PHE A 386 0.06 -2.06 -13.96
N ASN A 387 0.77 -3.18 -13.82
CA ASN A 387 2.23 -3.19 -13.78
C ASN A 387 2.80 -4.57 -14.15
N VAL A 388 4.12 -4.66 -14.36
CA VAL A 388 4.82 -5.91 -14.65
C VAL A 388 5.04 -6.70 -13.36
N PHE A 389 4.35 -7.82 -13.23
CA PHE A 389 4.45 -8.77 -12.14
C PHE A 389 4.28 -10.19 -12.72
N ARG A 390 4.74 -11.23 -12.02
CA ARG A 390 4.45 -12.62 -12.40
C ARG A 390 4.52 -13.58 -11.20
N PRO A 391 3.64 -14.60 -11.10
CA PRO A 391 3.58 -15.60 -10.01
C PRO A 391 4.77 -16.57 -9.87
N ASP A 392 6.00 -16.07 -9.87
CA ASP A 392 7.27 -16.83 -9.84
C ASP A 392 8.51 -15.90 -9.74
N SER A 393 8.37 -14.67 -10.22
CA SER A 393 9.44 -13.70 -10.39
C SER A 393 9.76 -12.95 -9.10
N GLN A 394 10.97 -13.11 -8.57
CA GLN A 394 11.42 -12.38 -7.39
C GLN A 394 11.77 -10.91 -7.72
N GLY A 395 11.34 -9.98 -6.86
CA GLY A 395 11.70 -8.56 -6.94
C GLY A 395 10.93 -7.75 -7.99
N ARG A 396 11.27 -6.45 -8.10
CA ARG A 396 10.80 -5.59 -9.19
C ARG A 396 11.73 -5.75 -10.39
N GLY A 397 11.15 -5.87 -11.58
CA GLY A 397 11.91 -5.95 -12.82
C GLY A 397 12.69 -4.66 -13.12
N PRO A 398 13.72 -4.73 -13.97
CA PRO A 398 14.51 -3.57 -14.38
C PRO A 398 13.60 -2.47 -14.95
N VAL A 399 13.73 -1.26 -14.41
CA VAL A 399 12.73 -0.21 -14.61
C VAL A 399 12.78 0.32 -16.05
N ASP A 400 13.95 0.44 -16.66
CA ASP A 400 14.13 0.79 -18.07
C ASP A 400 13.46 -0.23 -19.01
N VAL A 401 13.63 -1.53 -18.74
CA VAL A 401 13.03 -2.62 -19.52
C VAL A 401 11.51 -2.62 -19.42
N THR A 402 11.00 -2.65 -18.19
CA THR A 402 9.57 -2.68 -17.91
C THR A 402 8.86 -1.41 -18.38
N TYR A 403 9.53 -0.27 -18.34
CA TYR A 403 8.98 1.02 -18.78
C TYR A 403 9.01 1.21 -20.31
N ALA A 404 10.02 0.71 -21.01
CA ALA A 404 10.03 0.66 -22.48
C ALA A 404 8.97 -0.29 -23.05
N LEU A 405 8.66 -1.38 -22.32
CA LEU A 405 7.53 -2.25 -22.62
C LEU A 405 6.19 -1.68 -22.15
N ARG A 406 6.15 -0.63 -21.32
CA ARG A 406 4.92 0.06 -20.87
C ARG A 406 4.51 1.23 -21.80
N GLN A 407 4.63 1.00 -23.09
CA GLN A 407 4.42 1.98 -24.18
C GLN A 407 3.32 1.46 -25.13
N PRO A 408 2.81 2.25 -26.11
CA PRO A 408 1.69 1.83 -26.95
C PRO A 408 2.11 0.85 -28.06
N ASN A 409 2.77 -0.25 -27.66
CA ASN A 409 3.19 -1.34 -28.54
C ASN A 409 1.99 -2.28 -28.83
N LEU A 410 2.23 -3.55 -29.16
CA LEU A 410 1.17 -4.54 -29.38
C LEU A 410 0.79 -5.22 -28.05
N LEU A 411 -0.47 -5.19 -27.62
CA LEU A 411 -0.95 -5.84 -26.39
C LEU A 411 -1.86 -7.03 -26.73
N VAL A 412 -1.51 -8.22 -26.26
CA VAL A 412 -2.28 -9.45 -26.47
C VAL A 412 -2.66 -10.13 -25.15
N ASN A 413 -3.76 -10.87 -25.13
CA ASN A 413 -4.14 -11.73 -24.01
C ASN A 413 -3.41 -13.09 -24.07
N ARG A 414 -3.73 -14.01 -23.16
CA ARG A 414 -3.08 -15.32 -23.07
C ARG A 414 -3.34 -16.21 -24.29
N GLU A 415 -4.50 -16.01 -24.92
CA GLU A 415 -4.92 -16.63 -26.16
C GLU A 415 -4.27 -15.99 -27.39
N GLY A 416 -3.37 -15.00 -27.22
CA GLY A 416 -2.63 -14.35 -28.29
C GLY A 416 -3.42 -13.31 -29.10
N ASN A 417 -4.59 -12.90 -28.66
CA ASN A 417 -5.47 -11.94 -29.36
C ASN A 417 -5.33 -10.52 -28.80
N ARG A 418 -5.45 -9.49 -29.65
CA ARG A 418 -5.61 -8.10 -29.19
C ARG A 418 -6.97 -7.91 -28.52
N PHE A 419 -7.02 -7.11 -27.46
CA PHE A 419 -8.24 -6.84 -26.68
C PHE A 419 -8.41 -5.36 -26.27
N PHE A 420 -7.45 -4.49 -26.59
CA PHE A 420 -7.38 -3.12 -26.07
C PHE A 420 -6.72 -2.17 -27.06
N ASN A 421 -7.13 -0.91 -27.07
CA ASN A 421 -6.44 0.15 -27.81
C ASN A 421 -5.19 0.57 -27.02
N GLU A 422 -4.01 0.14 -27.46
CA GLU A 422 -2.79 0.28 -26.66
C GLU A 422 -2.33 1.74 -26.47
N GLU A 423 -2.88 2.71 -27.21
CA GLU A 423 -2.67 4.14 -26.95
C GLU A 423 -3.17 4.58 -25.56
N GLN A 424 -4.16 3.87 -25.03
CA GLN A 424 -4.77 4.15 -23.72
C GLN A 424 -3.94 3.61 -22.55
N VAL A 425 -2.83 2.92 -22.79
CA VAL A 425 -1.92 2.37 -21.75
C VAL A 425 -1.33 3.44 -20.82
N GLN A 426 -1.31 4.71 -21.28
CA GLN A 426 -0.96 5.88 -20.47
C GLN A 426 -1.92 6.10 -19.28
N ASN A 427 -3.20 5.74 -19.44
CA ASN A 427 -4.15 5.66 -18.33
C ASN A 427 -4.06 4.27 -17.72
N THR A 428 -3.46 4.21 -16.53
CA THR A 428 -3.15 2.97 -15.83
C THR A 428 -4.40 2.21 -15.40
N THR A 429 -5.47 2.92 -15.07
CA THR A 429 -6.76 2.33 -14.69
C THR A 429 -7.46 1.69 -15.88
N TYR A 430 -7.48 2.35 -17.05
CA TYR A 430 -8.08 1.76 -18.25
C TYR A 430 -7.41 0.43 -18.65
N CYS A 431 -6.08 0.37 -18.57
CA CYS A 431 -5.34 -0.86 -18.85
C CYS A 431 -5.63 -1.94 -17.78
N GLY A 432 -5.65 -1.59 -16.49
CA GLY A 432 -6.02 -2.51 -15.40
C GLY A 432 -7.44 -3.08 -15.56
N ASN A 433 -8.41 -2.22 -15.87
CA ASN A 433 -9.80 -2.59 -16.13
C ASN A 433 -9.94 -3.51 -17.35
N ALA A 434 -9.12 -3.33 -18.39
CA ALA A 434 -9.12 -4.23 -19.55
C ALA A 434 -8.49 -5.60 -19.22
N LEU A 435 -7.47 -5.62 -18.35
CA LEU A 435 -6.77 -6.84 -17.93
C LEU A 435 -7.63 -7.76 -17.06
N VAL A 436 -8.46 -7.23 -16.14
CA VAL A 436 -9.38 -8.06 -15.31
C VAL A 436 -10.47 -8.77 -16.10
N GLN A 437 -10.65 -8.43 -17.39
CA GLN A 437 -11.58 -9.11 -18.29
C GLN A 437 -10.90 -10.22 -19.13
N GLN A 438 -9.58 -10.43 -18.97
CA GLN A 438 -8.82 -11.45 -19.71
C GLN A 438 -8.58 -12.71 -18.87
N SER A 439 -8.39 -13.85 -19.55
CA SER A 439 -8.05 -15.13 -18.91
C SER A 439 -6.83 -15.02 -17.99
N GLY A 440 -7.04 -15.24 -16.68
CA GLY A 440 -5.99 -15.14 -15.67
C GLY A 440 -5.55 -13.70 -15.36
N ASN A 441 -6.43 -12.71 -15.60
CA ASN A 441 -6.22 -11.30 -15.30
C ASN A 441 -4.90 -10.76 -15.88
N THR A 442 -4.57 -11.07 -17.13
CA THR A 442 -3.22 -10.80 -17.65
C THR A 442 -3.17 -10.55 -19.15
N GLY A 443 -2.13 -9.85 -19.56
CA GLY A 443 -1.84 -9.50 -20.95
C GLY A 443 -0.35 -9.25 -21.16
N PHE A 444 0.07 -9.28 -22.41
CA PHE A 444 1.46 -9.31 -22.81
C PHE A 444 1.72 -8.17 -23.80
N MET A 445 2.50 -7.16 -23.39
CA MET A 445 2.93 -6.11 -24.31
C MET A 445 4.18 -6.58 -25.06
N ILE A 446 4.16 -6.49 -26.39
CA ILE A 446 5.19 -7.01 -27.29
C ILE A 446 5.78 -5.86 -28.10
N MET A 447 7.11 -5.80 -28.18
CA MET A 447 7.85 -4.91 -29.08
C MET A 447 8.95 -5.68 -29.84
N ASP A 448 9.43 -5.10 -30.94
CA ASP A 448 10.53 -5.66 -31.75
C ASP A 448 11.82 -4.83 -31.60
N GLU A 449 12.91 -5.30 -32.21
CA GLU A 449 14.21 -4.64 -32.17
C GLU A 449 14.20 -3.23 -32.77
N THR A 450 13.34 -2.97 -33.76
CA THR A 450 13.20 -1.65 -34.40
C THR A 450 12.57 -0.66 -33.43
N ILE A 451 11.50 -1.06 -32.73
CA ILE A 451 10.84 -0.25 -31.71
C ILE A 451 11.81 0.06 -30.57
N LYS A 452 12.53 -0.95 -30.04
CA LYS A 452 13.53 -0.77 -28.98
C LYS A 452 14.61 0.24 -29.39
N ARG A 453 15.15 0.14 -30.61
CA ARG A 453 16.19 1.05 -31.13
C ARG A 453 15.70 2.47 -31.35
N ASP A 454 14.41 2.65 -31.66
CA ASP A 454 13.80 3.97 -31.72
C ASP A 454 13.72 4.58 -30.31
N TYR A 455 13.23 3.84 -29.32
CA TYR A 455 13.14 4.30 -27.93
C TYR A 455 14.51 4.66 -27.33
N MET A 456 15.54 3.86 -27.61
CA MET A 456 16.93 4.15 -27.22
C MET A 456 17.51 5.42 -27.85
N ARG A 457 17.00 5.86 -29.01
CA ARG A 457 17.52 7.01 -29.76
C ARG A 457 16.73 8.29 -29.52
N ASN A 458 15.42 8.16 -29.46
CA ASN A 458 14.45 9.26 -29.55
C ASN A 458 13.61 9.41 -28.26
N GLY A 459 13.78 8.50 -27.29
CA GLY A 459 12.92 8.41 -26.11
C GLY A 459 11.64 7.62 -26.35
N VAL A 460 10.90 7.35 -25.27
CA VAL A 460 9.62 6.64 -25.34
C VAL A 460 8.44 7.61 -25.60
N PRO A 461 7.34 7.16 -26.24
CA PRO A 461 6.20 8.02 -26.56
C PRO A 461 5.51 8.63 -25.34
N PHE A 462 5.38 7.86 -24.25
CA PHE A 462 4.78 8.34 -23.01
C PHE A 462 5.87 8.48 -21.95
N ALA A 463 6.20 9.74 -21.62
CA ALA A 463 7.07 10.08 -20.50
C ALA A 463 6.31 9.99 -19.16
N SER A 464 7.02 9.78 -18.05
CA SER A 464 6.42 9.71 -16.72
C SER A 464 7.29 10.41 -15.69
N ARG A 465 6.68 11.37 -14.99
CA ARG A 465 7.24 12.05 -13.82
C ARG A 465 7.55 11.09 -12.66
N VAL A 466 6.80 9.99 -12.55
CA VAL A 466 6.93 9.03 -11.44
C VAL A 466 8.18 8.17 -11.58
N TYR A 467 8.49 7.71 -12.80
CA TYR A 467 9.66 6.88 -13.06
C TYR A 467 10.89 7.68 -13.47
N ASN A 468 10.71 8.84 -14.12
CA ASN A 468 11.76 9.77 -14.55
C ASN A 468 12.91 9.10 -15.33
N ILE A 469 12.61 8.10 -16.17
CA ILE A 469 13.59 7.39 -17.00
C ILE A 469 13.73 8.09 -18.36
N THR A 470 14.96 8.46 -18.70
CA THR A 470 15.34 9.02 -20.01
C THR A 470 16.43 8.20 -20.71
N ASP A 471 17.05 7.24 -20.03
CA ASP A 471 18.10 6.37 -20.58
C ASP A 471 17.63 4.90 -20.62
N PHE A 472 17.71 4.31 -21.82
CA PHE A 472 17.37 2.92 -22.10
C PHE A 472 18.58 2.14 -22.69
N THR A 473 19.78 2.71 -22.68
CA THR A 473 20.98 2.09 -23.27
C THR A 473 21.39 0.80 -22.57
N GLN A 474 20.99 0.62 -21.31
CA GLN A 474 21.29 -0.55 -20.49
C GLN A 474 20.28 -1.71 -20.64
N PHE A 475 19.23 -1.52 -21.44
CA PHE A 475 18.08 -2.44 -21.57
C PHE A 475 18.49 -3.92 -21.72
N ASP A 476 19.32 -4.27 -22.71
CA ASP A 476 19.66 -5.67 -22.96
C ASP A 476 20.46 -6.28 -21.81
N ARG A 477 21.39 -5.51 -21.20
CA ARG A 477 22.17 -5.96 -20.03
C ARG A 477 21.26 -6.18 -18.82
N ASN A 478 20.35 -5.25 -18.57
CA ASN A 478 19.43 -5.29 -17.44
C ASN A 478 18.43 -6.45 -17.59
N LEU A 479 17.91 -6.68 -18.79
CA LEU A 479 17.06 -7.82 -19.12
C LEU A 479 17.80 -9.15 -18.95
N GLU A 480 19.02 -9.27 -19.48
CA GLU A 480 19.83 -10.50 -19.35
C GLU A 480 20.19 -10.78 -17.89
N ALA A 481 20.50 -9.75 -17.09
CA ALA A 481 20.75 -9.89 -15.66
C ALA A 481 19.49 -10.31 -14.88
N ALA A 482 18.33 -9.72 -15.18
CA ALA A 482 17.06 -10.07 -14.53
C ALA A 482 16.65 -11.51 -14.84
N ASN A 483 16.74 -11.93 -16.10
CA ASN A 483 16.40 -13.29 -16.51
C ASN A 483 17.38 -14.33 -15.92
N ALA A 484 18.67 -13.99 -15.78
CA ALA A 484 19.65 -14.81 -15.06
C ALA A 484 19.37 -14.93 -13.55
N GLN A 485 18.66 -13.98 -12.96
CA GLN A 485 18.17 -14.02 -11.57
C GLN A 485 16.79 -14.70 -11.44
N GLY A 486 16.23 -15.26 -12.52
CA GLY A 486 14.93 -15.93 -12.52
C GLY A 486 13.73 -15.00 -12.61
N TYR A 487 13.93 -13.72 -12.97
CA TYR A 487 12.81 -12.81 -13.28
C TYR A 487 12.25 -13.17 -14.66
N THR A 488 11.08 -13.82 -14.70
CA THR A 488 10.49 -14.39 -15.93
C THR A 488 9.41 -13.52 -16.54
N ALA A 489 8.95 -12.47 -15.85
CA ALA A 489 7.89 -11.55 -16.30
C ALA A 489 8.25 -10.73 -17.57
N VAL A 490 9.53 -10.69 -17.95
CA VAL A 490 10.01 -10.14 -19.23
C VAL A 490 10.86 -11.15 -19.99
N GLN A 491 10.72 -11.23 -21.31
CA GLN A 491 11.44 -12.21 -22.13
C GLN A 491 11.94 -11.62 -23.45
N LYS A 492 12.97 -12.28 -23.99
CA LYS A 492 13.61 -12.03 -25.29
C LYS A 492 13.63 -13.34 -26.08
N ALA A 493 13.31 -13.27 -27.36
CA ALA A 493 13.29 -14.42 -28.27
C ALA A 493 13.71 -14.05 -29.70
N GLY A 494 14.20 -15.01 -30.47
CA GLY A 494 14.53 -14.84 -31.89
C GLY A 494 13.30 -14.88 -32.80
N THR A 495 12.22 -15.55 -32.38
CA THR A 495 10.97 -15.69 -33.14
C THR A 495 9.74 -15.40 -32.29
N ILE A 496 8.60 -15.11 -32.93
CA ILE A 496 7.31 -14.90 -32.24
C ILE A 496 6.83 -16.19 -31.54
N ARG A 497 7.02 -17.36 -32.16
CA ARG A 497 6.72 -18.67 -31.55
C ARG A 497 7.51 -18.94 -30.27
N GLU A 498 8.83 -18.74 -30.32
CA GLU A 498 9.69 -18.88 -29.12
C GLU A 498 9.31 -17.86 -28.03
N LEU A 499 8.88 -16.65 -28.41
CA LEU A 499 8.37 -15.66 -27.45
C LEU A 499 7.06 -16.14 -26.80
N ALA A 500 6.13 -16.67 -27.60
CA ALA A 500 4.86 -17.20 -27.13
C ALA A 500 5.07 -18.36 -26.13
N GLU A 501 5.94 -19.31 -26.49
CA GLU A 501 6.32 -20.46 -25.66
C GLU A 501 6.92 -20.01 -24.31
N LYS A 502 7.85 -19.05 -24.31
CA LYS A 502 8.46 -18.50 -23.08
C LYS A 502 7.46 -17.78 -22.19
N MET A 503 6.54 -17.01 -22.77
CA MET A 503 5.55 -16.24 -22.00
C MET A 503 4.36 -17.09 -21.54
N GLY A 504 4.07 -18.19 -22.25
CA GLY A 504 2.88 -19.02 -22.07
C GLY A 504 1.64 -18.45 -22.76
N ILE A 505 1.83 -17.97 -24.01
CA ILE A 505 0.81 -17.45 -24.93
C ILE A 505 0.54 -18.51 -26.01
N ASP A 506 -0.67 -18.59 -26.56
CA ASP A 506 -0.93 -19.43 -27.75
C ASP A 506 -0.11 -18.99 -28.97
N ALA A 507 0.83 -19.83 -29.41
CA ALA A 507 1.81 -19.47 -30.44
C ALA A 507 1.18 -19.29 -31.83
N ASP A 508 0.27 -20.18 -32.22
CA ASP A 508 -0.36 -20.16 -33.54
C ASP A 508 -1.29 -18.93 -33.71
N THR A 509 -1.97 -18.53 -32.63
CA THR A 509 -2.76 -17.29 -32.61
C THR A 509 -1.88 -16.06 -32.52
N LEU A 510 -0.79 -16.07 -31.75
CA LEU A 510 0.09 -14.90 -31.69
C LEU A 510 0.76 -14.60 -33.04
N GLU A 511 1.23 -15.62 -33.77
CA GLU A 511 1.78 -15.44 -35.13
C GLU A 511 0.74 -14.83 -36.08
N ARG A 512 -0.52 -15.27 -36.01
CA ARG A 512 -1.64 -14.69 -36.77
C ARG A 512 -1.91 -13.24 -36.38
N THR A 513 -2.04 -12.95 -35.09
CA THR A 513 -2.26 -11.59 -34.56
C THR A 513 -1.16 -10.62 -34.94
N VAL A 514 0.11 -11.05 -34.95
CA VAL A 514 1.23 -10.23 -35.42
C VAL A 514 1.13 -9.94 -36.92
N ALA A 515 0.76 -10.92 -37.75
CA ALA A 515 0.54 -10.71 -39.18
C ALA A 515 -0.62 -9.73 -39.46
N ASP A 516 -1.75 -9.91 -38.76
CA ASP A 516 -2.93 -9.03 -38.88
C ASP A 516 -2.64 -7.61 -38.40
N TYR A 517 -1.93 -7.46 -37.27
CA TYR A 517 -1.51 -6.15 -36.76
C TYR A 517 -0.51 -5.45 -37.69
N ASN A 518 0.41 -6.18 -38.33
CA ASN A 518 1.29 -5.61 -39.34
C ASN A 518 0.53 -5.10 -40.58
N ALA A 519 -0.53 -5.79 -41.00
CA ALA A 519 -1.44 -5.31 -42.06
C ALA A 519 -2.21 -4.06 -41.62
N VAL A 520 -2.67 -4.00 -40.36
CA VAL A 520 -3.25 -2.79 -39.76
C VAL A 520 -2.25 -1.62 -39.80
N CYS A 521 -1.00 -1.83 -39.38
CA CYS A 521 0.05 -0.81 -39.44
C CYS A 521 0.30 -0.30 -40.87
N ALA A 522 0.35 -1.19 -41.86
CA ALA A 522 0.49 -0.83 -43.27
C ALA A 522 -0.70 -0.01 -43.81
N SER A 523 -1.93 -0.30 -43.35
CA SER A 523 -3.13 0.45 -43.72
C SER A 523 -3.24 1.83 -43.05
N GLY A 524 -2.60 2.01 -41.89
CA GLY A 524 -2.70 3.21 -41.07
C GLY A 524 -4.06 3.43 -40.38
N ARG A 525 -4.94 2.41 -40.33
CA ARG A 525 -6.25 2.45 -39.65
C ARG A 525 -6.44 1.23 -38.75
N ASP A 526 -6.41 1.44 -37.44
CA ASP A 526 -6.72 0.39 -36.46
C ASP A 526 -8.23 0.24 -36.25
N PRO A 527 -8.82 -0.97 -36.36
CA PRO A 527 -10.19 -1.22 -35.92
C PRO A 527 -10.44 -0.91 -34.43
N LEU A 528 -9.42 -0.94 -33.56
CA LEU A 528 -9.55 -0.53 -32.15
C LEU A 528 -9.34 0.98 -31.92
N GLY A 529 -9.09 1.75 -32.99
CA GLY A 529 -9.00 3.21 -32.92
C GLY A 529 -7.66 3.76 -32.39
N LYS A 530 -6.58 2.98 -32.40
CA LYS A 530 -5.22 3.47 -32.14
C LYS A 530 -4.77 4.44 -33.23
N SER A 531 -4.21 5.57 -32.82
CA SER A 531 -3.75 6.62 -33.73
C SER A 531 -2.57 6.17 -34.57
N ARG A 532 -2.51 6.66 -35.82
CA ARG A 532 -1.53 6.24 -36.83
C ARG A 532 -0.07 6.40 -36.38
N GLU A 533 0.23 7.37 -35.52
CA GLU A 533 1.57 7.59 -34.98
C GLU A 533 2.07 6.47 -34.06
N PHE A 534 1.17 5.71 -33.45
CA PHE A 534 1.47 4.57 -32.59
C PHE A 534 1.40 3.21 -33.32
N LEU A 535 1.03 3.21 -34.61
CA LEU A 535 0.99 2.00 -35.45
C LEU A 535 2.40 1.61 -35.91
N ARG A 536 3.10 0.89 -35.04
CA ARG A 536 4.45 0.37 -35.24
C ARG A 536 4.40 -1.15 -35.50
N PRO A 537 4.88 -1.67 -36.64
CA PRO A 537 4.83 -3.09 -36.95
C PRO A 537 5.82 -3.90 -36.08
N ILE A 538 5.49 -5.17 -35.83
CA ILE A 538 6.31 -6.16 -35.15
C ILE A 538 6.90 -7.08 -36.22
N SER A 539 8.16 -6.84 -36.62
CA SER A 539 8.71 -7.38 -37.89
C SER A 539 10.17 -7.84 -37.83
N THR A 540 10.96 -7.28 -36.92
CA THR A 540 12.42 -7.48 -36.87
C THR A 540 12.84 -8.00 -35.51
N GLY A 541 13.28 -9.26 -35.48
CA GLY A 541 13.81 -9.88 -34.26
C GLY A 541 15.16 -9.27 -33.81
N PRO A 542 15.56 -9.45 -32.53
CA PRO A 542 14.82 -10.15 -31.48
C PRO A 542 13.52 -9.46 -31.08
N TYR A 543 12.59 -10.26 -30.55
CA TYR A 543 11.31 -9.82 -30.03
C TYR A 543 11.32 -9.84 -28.51
N TYR A 544 10.58 -8.91 -27.91
CA TYR A 544 10.56 -8.66 -26.49
C TYR A 544 9.11 -8.64 -25.98
N ALA A 545 8.85 -9.24 -24.82
CA ALA A 545 7.54 -9.20 -24.17
C ALA A 545 7.66 -8.87 -22.67
N ALA A 546 6.66 -8.17 -22.14
CA ALA A 546 6.40 -8.04 -20.71
C ALA A 546 4.99 -8.53 -20.38
N GLN A 547 4.85 -9.31 -19.32
CA GLN A 547 3.54 -9.73 -18.78
C GLN A 547 3.04 -8.72 -17.74
N TYR A 548 1.78 -8.31 -17.86
CA TYR A 548 1.12 -7.36 -16.97
C TYR A 548 -0.01 -8.01 -16.21
N TYR A 549 -0.26 -7.51 -15.01
CA TYR A 549 -1.41 -7.85 -14.18
C TYR A 549 -2.06 -6.59 -13.57
N PRO A 550 -3.35 -6.66 -13.21
CA PRO A 550 -4.01 -5.76 -12.29
C PRO A 550 -3.22 -5.60 -10.98
N SER A 551 -3.20 -4.37 -10.52
CA SER A 551 -2.54 -3.91 -9.31
C SER A 551 -3.33 -2.69 -8.80
N SER A 552 -2.92 -2.12 -7.67
CA SER A 552 -3.62 -0.99 -7.06
C SER A 552 -2.69 -0.15 -6.19
N TYR A 553 -3.10 1.07 -5.90
CA TYR A 553 -2.54 1.87 -4.81
C TYR A 553 -3.17 1.55 -3.44
N GLY A 554 -4.43 1.10 -3.42
CA GLY A 554 -5.19 0.80 -2.21
C GLY A 554 -6.62 0.32 -2.49
N THR A 555 -7.33 -0.01 -1.42
CA THR A 555 -8.77 -0.34 -1.38
C THR A 555 -9.59 0.90 -1.05
N LEU A 556 -10.81 0.99 -1.57
CA LEU A 556 -11.67 2.18 -1.49
C LEU A 556 -13.09 1.79 -1.07
N GLY A 557 -13.60 2.40 0.00
CA GLY A 557 -14.90 2.07 0.58
C GLY A 557 -14.82 0.90 1.58
N GLY A 558 -15.99 0.47 2.02
CA GLY A 558 -16.18 -0.50 3.09
C GLY A 558 -17.17 0.02 4.12
N ILE A 559 -16.94 1.24 4.64
CA ILE A 559 -17.83 1.92 5.59
C ILE A 559 -18.86 2.75 4.80
N ARG A 560 -20.13 2.67 5.18
CA ARG A 560 -21.20 3.49 4.59
C ARG A 560 -21.32 4.82 5.31
N ILE A 561 -21.34 5.90 4.53
CA ILE A 561 -21.47 7.29 5.01
C ILE A 561 -22.55 8.06 4.24
N ASN A 562 -23.01 9.18 4.80
CA ASN A 562 -23.70 10.22 4.05
C ASN A 562 -22.73 11.30 3.54
N SER A 563 -23.25 12.33 2.88
CA SER A 563 -22.46 13.44 2.34
C SER A 563 -21.83 14.35 3.41
N ASP A 564 -22.21 14.21 4.69
CA ASP A 564 -21.63 14.87 5.87
C ASP A 564 -20.56 14.01 6.58
N LEU A 565 -20.21 12.86 5.99
CA LEU A 565 -19.23 11.89 6.49
C LEU A 565 -19.67 11.19 7.80
N GLU A 566 -20.94 11.31 8.18
CA GLU A 566 -21.56 10.55 9.27
C GLU A 566 -21.74 9.10 8.83
N VAL A 567 -21.37 8.15 9.70
CA VAL A 567 -21.53 6.72 9.43
C VAL A 567 -22.99 6.33 9.52
N LEU A 568 -23.42 5.58 8.53
CA LEU A 568 -24.79 5.07 8.41
C LEU A 568 -24.86 3.59 8.78
N THR A 569 -25.95 3.19 9.40
CA THR A 569 -26.39 1.79 9.48
C THR A 569 -26.76 1.24 8.09
N GLU A 570 -26.98 -0.07 8.00
CA GLU A 570 -27.41 -0.73 6.75
C GLU A 570 -28.78 -0.20 6.24
N ASP A 571 -29.68 0.18 7.15
CA ASP A 571 -30.96 0.85 6.85
C ASP A 571 -30.85 2.38 6.72
N ALA A 572 -29.64 2.89 6.47
CA ALA A 572 -29.32 4.29 6.16
C ALA A 572 -29.69 5.31 7.25
N ARG A 573 -29.65 4.91 8.52
CA ARG A 573 -29.78 5.83 9.67
C ARG A 573 -28.39 6.24 10.18
N VAL A 574 -28.23 7.51 10.56
CA VAL A 574 -26.99 8.01 11.17
C VAL A 574 -26.75 7.31 12.51
N ILE A 575 -25.50 6.90 12.76
CA ILE A 575 -24.99 6.46 14.06
C ILE A 575 -24.44 7.70 14.78
N PRO A 576 -25.12 8.24 15.83
CA PRO A 576 -24.75 9.53 16.39
C PRO A 576 -23.34 9.53 16.99
N GLY A 577 -22.53 10.49 16.55
CA GLY A 577 -21.13 10.63 16.95
C GLY A 577 -20.13 9.77 16.18
N LEU A 578 -20.54 8.91 15.24
CA LEU A 578 -19.61 8.10 14.45
C LEU A 578 -19.41 8.67 13.04
N TYR A 579 -18.15 8.90 12.67
CA TYR A 579 -17.74 9.45 11.38
C TYR A 579 -16.73 8.53 10.68
N SER A 580 -16.64 8.61 9.35
CA SER A 580 -15.54 8.00 8.59
C SER A 580 -15.14 8.82 7.38
N ALA A 581 -13.84 8.85 7.09
CA ALA A 581 -13.25 9.67 6.04
C ALA A 581 -12.01 9.00 5.44
N GLY A 582 -11.52 9.51 4.31
CA GLY A 582 -10.44 8.85 3.58
C GLY A 582 -10.89 7.55 2.94
N THR A 583 -9.94 6.63 2.74
CA THR A 583 -10.15 5.46 1.89
C THR A 583 -11.13 4.43 2.48
N ASP A 584 -11.33 4.35 3.80
CA ASP A 584 -12.31 3.43 4.42
C ASP A 584 -13.77 3.77 4.02
N ALA A 585 -14.04 5.03 3.69
CA ALA A 585 -15.36 5.55 3.31
C ALA A 585 -15.40 6.12 1.87
N CYS A 586 -14.38 5.84 1.05
CA CYS A 586 -14.23 6.44 -0.28
C CYS A 586 -15.11 5.76 -1.34
N THR A 587 -16.38 6.17 -1.39
CA THR A 587 -17.38 5.69 -2.36
C THR A 587 -17.41 6.48 -3.67
N ILE A 588 -16.61 7.55 -3.80
CA ILE A 588 -16.72 8.49 -4.92
C ILE A 588 -16.30 7.94 -6.28
N PHE A 589 -15.67 6.77 -6.36
CA PHE A 589 -15.15 6.23 -7.63
C PHE A 589 -16.09 5.23 -8.33
N GLY A 590 -17.15 4.76 -7.67
CA GLY A 590 -18.12 3.85 -8.28
C GLY A 590 -17.45 2.58 -8.82
N ASP A 591 -17.60 2.35 -10.13
CA ASP A 591 -17.07 1.18 -10.84
C ASP A 591 -15.62 1.31 -11.34
N SER A 592 -15.00 2.51 -11.29
CA SER A 592 -13.63 2.71 -11.80
C SER A 592 -12.89 3.90 -11.17
N TYR A 593 -11.60 3.74 -10.89
CA TYR A 593 -10.77 4.83 -10.35
C TYR A 593 -10.56 5.97 -11.37
N MET A 594 -11.02 7.19 -11.04
CA MET A 594 -10.95 8.36 -11.94
C MET A 594 -9.51 8.90 -12.10
N PHE A 595 -8.75 8.31 -13.03
CA PHE A 595 -7.35 8.69 -13.24
C PHE A 595 -7.11 9.82 -14.29
N LEU A 596 -8.16 10.35 -14.93
CA LEU A 596 -8.04 11.60 -15.71
C LEU A 596 -7.82 12.84 -14.82
N LEU A 597 -8.19 12.73 -13.53
CA LEU A 597 -8.01 13.75 -12.50
C LEU A 597 -7.00 13.24 -11.45
N PRO A 598 -5.69 13.27 -11.75
CA PRO A 598 -4.66 12.73 -10.85
C PRO A 598 -4.56 13.47 -9.51
N GLY A 599 -4.05 12.76 -8.50
CA GLY A 599 -4.02 13.19 -7.08
C GLY A 599 -5.29 12.86 -6.30
N ASN A 600 -6.28 12.22 -6.94
CA ASN A 600 -7.66 12.19 -6.46
C ASN A 600 -7.84 11.58 -5.07
N THR A 601 -7.35 10.38 -4.80
CA THR A 601 -7.57 9.70 -3.51
C THR A 601 -6.94 10.46 -2.34
N MET A 602 -5.78 11.09 -2.55
CA MET A 602 -5.14 11.95 -1.54
C MET A 602 -5.91 13.26 -1.36
N GLY A 603 -6.41 13.85 -2.45
CA GLY A 603 -7.30 15.01 -2.41
C GLY A 603 -8.58 14.69 -1.61
N PHE A 604 -9.27 13.61 -1.95
CA PHE A 604 -10.46 13.16 -1.24
C PHE A 604 -10.15 12.88 0.22
N SER A 605 -9.03 12.22 0.54
CA SER A 605 -8.65 11.94 1.93
C SER A 605 -8.53 13.21 2.76
N ILE A 606 -7.78 14.22 2.31
CA ILE A 606 -7.63 15.47 3.08
C ILE A 606 -8.99 16.19 3.18
N ASN A 607 -9.73 16.31 2.08
CA ASN A 607 -10.97 17.09 2.06
C ASN A 607 -12.11 16.42 2.83
N SER A 608 -12.30 15.10 2.71
CA SER A 608 -13.25 14.34 3.53
C SER A 608 -12.87 14.38 5.01
N GLY A 609 -11.57 14.33 5.33
CA GLY A 609 -11.07 14.57 6.69
C GLY A 609 -11.51 15.93 7.25
N ARG A 610 -11.24 17.02 6.51
CA ARG A 610 -11.66 18.37 6.92
C ARG A 610 -13.18 18.46 7.12
N LEU A 611 -13.96 17.97 6.17
CA LEU A 611 -15.43 17.95 6.24
C LEU A 611 -15.95 17.14 7.43
N ALA A 612 -15.35 15.98 7.74
CA ALA A 612 -15.71 15.17 8.90
C ALA A 612 -15.34 15.87 10.22
N GLY A 613 -14.18 16.53 10.29
CA GLY A 613 -13.77 17.34 11.44
C GLY A 613 -14.72 18.51 11.71
N ASP A 614 -15.16 19.21 10.66
CA ASP A 614 -16.14 20.29 10.76
C ASP A 614 -17.53 19.78 11.18
N SER A 615 -17.96 18.63 10.66
CA SER A 615 -19.25 18.00 11.00
C SER A 615 -19.28 17.48 12.45
N ALA A 616 -18.22 16.79 12.87
CA ALA A 616 -18.05 16.35 14.26
C ALA A 616 -17.99 17.56 15.23
N ALA A 617 -17.30 18.64 14.85
CA ALA A 617 -17.26 19.86 15.65
C ALA A 617 -18.62 20.54 15.81
N GLN A 618 -19.49 20.48 14.80
CA GLN A 618 -20.88 20.96 14.89
C GLN A 618 -21.72 20.07 15.81
N TYR A 619 -21.63 18.74 15.65
CA TYR A 619 -22.33 17.77 16.50
C TYR A 619 -21.96 17.93 17.99
N ILE A 620 -20.66 17.98 18.30
CA ILE A 620 -20.15 18.15 19.67
C ILE A 620 -20.67 19.46 20.29
N LYS A 621 -20.64 20.57 19.55
CA LYS A 621 -21.11 21.88 20.05
C LYS A 621 -22.63 21.97 20.20
N ALA A 622 -23.40 21.17 19.48
CA ALA A 622 -24.84 21.09 19.63
C ALA A 622 -25.28 20.26 20.87
N ALA A 623 -24.36 19.50 21.46
CA ALA A 623 -24.58 18.71 22.67
C ALA A 623 -24.15 19.42 23.98
N LEU A 624 -23.62 20.65 23.88
CA LEU A 624 -23.19 21.52 24.99
C LEU A 624 -24.25 22.60 25.32
#